data_AF-A0A8C1GF60-F1
#
_entry.id   AF-A0A8C1GF60-F1
#
_cell.length_a   1.000
_cell.length_b   1.000
_cell.length_c   1.000
_cell.angle_alpha   90.00
_cell.angle_beta   90.00
_cell.angle_gamma   90.00
#
_symmetry.space_group_name_H-M   'P 1'
#
loop_
_entity.id
_entity.type
_entity.pdbx_description
1 polymer ?
#
loop_
_entity_poly.entity_id
_entity_poly.type
_entity_poly.pdbx_seq_one_letter_code
_entity_poly.pdbx_strand_id
1 'polypeptide(L)'
;MEKDLNELQTLIEAHFESRKKEEEEFISLKERIDNRRSERAEQQRIRSEYERERQKRLEDERARKEEEEAKKKADEDAKKKKTLTSLHFGGYMQKLERRSGKKQTEREKKKKILSDRRKPLDTDNVSDSALREKAKELWSWMCQLEAEKFELQYQFTHQKYEINVLRNRVSDHQKM
;
A
#
# COMPACT_ATOMS: atom_id res chain seq x y z
N MET A 1 30.50 40.26 -64.22
CA MET A 1 31.06 38.89 -64.16
C MET A 1 32.02 38.75 -62.97
N GLU A 2 33.25 39.28 -63.00
CA GLU A 2 34.17 39.17 -61.83
C GLU A 2 33.68 39.92 -60.58
N LYS A 3 33.09 41.10 -60.75
CA LYS A 3 32.53 41.89 -59.64
C LYS A 3 31.39 41.16 -58.93
N ASP A 4 30.47 40.60 -59.69
CA ASP A 4 29.31 39.87 -59.16
C ASP A 4 29.73 38.58 -58.45
N LEU A 5 30.79 37.93 -58.94
CA LEU A 5 31.35 36.72 -58.32
C LEU A 5 32.04 37.02 -56.97
N ASN A 6 32.77 38.15 -56.90
CA ASN A 6 33.39 38.63 -55.67
C ASN A 6 32.35 39.13 -54.65
N GLU A 7 31.28 39.79 -55.09
CA GLU A 7 30.17 40.17 -54.21
C GLU A 7 29.44 38.95 -53.66
N LEU A 8 29.19 37.94 -54.50
CA LEU A 8 28.57 36.68 -54.06
C LEU A 8 29.44 35.97 -53.02
N GLN A 9 30.76 35.92 -53.22
CA GLN A 9 31.67 35.27 -52.27
C GLN A 9 31.72 36.00 -50.93
N THR A 10 31.76 37.34 -50.96
CA THR A 10 31.69 38.17 -49.75
C THR A 10 30.37 37.96 -48.99
N LEU A 11 29.24 37.88 -49.70
CA LEU A 11 27.92 37.62 -49.10
C LEU A 11 27.84 36.23 -48.44
N ILE A 12 28.42 35.23 -49.10
CA ILE A 12 28.49 33.86 -48.58
C ILE A 12 29.32 33.83 -47.29
N GLU A 13 30.53 34.39 -47.30
CA GLU A 13 31.40 34.44 -46.12
C GLU A 13 30.75 35.21 -44.96
N ALA A 14 30.18 36.38 -45.23
CA ALA A 14 29.48 37.18 -44.21
C ALA A 14 28.29 36.43 -43.59
N HIS A 15 27.51 35.69 -44.41
CA HIS A 15 26.40 34.89 -43.91
C HIS A 15 26.89 33.73 -43.02
N PHE A 16 27.95 33.02 -43.43
CA PHE A 16 28.50 31.92 -42.64
C PHE A 16 29.13 32.39 -41.33
N GLU A 17 29.89 33.48 -41.33
CA GLU A 17 30.46 34.04 -40.11
C GLU A 17 29.37 34.55 -39.15
N SER A 18 28.35 35.24 -39.68
CA SER A 18 27.21 35.70 -38.87
C SER A 18 26.47 34.53 -38.24
N ARG A 19 26.14 33.50 -39.01
CA ARG A 19 25.48 32.29 -38.51
C ARG A 19 26.30 31.55 -37.48
N LYS A 20 27.59 31.36 -37.74
CA LYS A 20 28.49 30.66 -36.81
C LYS A 20 28.55 31.39 -35.47
N LYS A 21 28.67 32.71 -35.49
CA LYS A 21 28.69 33.53 -34.28
C LYS A 21 27.36 33.46 -33.52
N GLU A 22 26.22 33.56 -34.22
CA GLU A 22 24.91 33.41 -33.61
C GLU A 22 24.70 32.00 -33.01
N GLU A 23 25.12 30.95 -33.71
CA GLU A 23 25.02 29.57 -33.22
C GLU A 23 25.88 29.34 -31.97
N GLU A 24 27.12 29.85 -31.95
CA GLU A 24 28.00 29.76 -30.77
C GLU A 24 27.40 30.50 -29.56
N GLU A 25 26.85 31.71 -29.78
CA GLU A 25 26.17 32.48 -28.72
C GLU A 25 24.90 31.76 -28.22
N PHE A 26 24.12 31.18 -29.14
CA PHE A 26 22.92 30.43 -28.80
C PHE A 26 23.23 29.16 -28.00
N ILE A 27 24.26 28.40 -28.40
CA ILE A 27 24.72 27.20 -27.69
C ILE A 27 25.19 27.58 -26.28
N SER A 28 26.03 28.61 -26.14
CA SER A 28 26.50 29.11 -24.84
C SER A 28 25.35 29.55 -23.93
N LEU A 29 24.32 30.20 -24.49
CA LEU A 29 23.15 30.61 -23.73
C LEU A 29 22.32 29.40 -23.28
N LYS A 30 22.12 28.42 -24.17
CA LYS A 30 21.38 27.19 -23.86
C LYS A 30 22.07 26.39 -22.76
N GLU A 31 23.39 26.23 -22.83
CA GLU A 31 24.18 25.54 -21.81
C GLU A 31 24.06 26.23 -20.44
N ARG A 32 24.15 27.57 -20.38
CA ARG A 32 23.92 28.33 -19.13
C ARG A 32 22.49 28.20 -18.60
N ILE A 33 21.49 28.09 -19.46
CA ILE A 33 20.10 27.85 -19.03
C ILE A 33 19.94 26.44 -18.47
N ASP A 34 20.55 25.45 -19.12
CA ASP A 34 20.46 24.05 -18.72
C ASP A 34 21.17 23.81 -17.38
N ASN A 35 22.38 24.35 -17.21
CA ASN A 35 23.10 24.33 -15.93
C ASN A 35 22.26 24.93 -14.79
N ARG A 36 21.63 26.10 -15.01
CA ARG A 36 20.73 26.71 -14.01
C ARG A 36 19.45 25.93 -13.75
N ARG A 37 18.98 25.10 -14.69
CA ARG A 37 17.85 24.19 -14.47
C ARG A 37 18.29 22.99 -13.63
N SER A 38 19.43 22.39 -13.96
CA SER A 38 20.03 21.29 -13.21
C SER A 38 20.35 21.68 -11.77
N GLU A 39 20.95 22.86 -11.54
CA GLU A 39 21.21 23.38 -10.19
C GLU A 39 19.93 23.56 -9.36
N ARG A 40 18.85 24.09 -9.97
CA ARG A 40 17.56 24.24 -9.29
C ARG A 40 16.93 22.89 -8.97
N ALA A 41 17.01 21.94 -9.89
CA ALA A 41 16.53 20.57 -9.67
C ALA A 41 17.28 19.91 -8.50
N GLU A 42 18.60 20.09 -8.42
CA GLU A 42 19.41 19.55 -7.33
C GLU A 42 19.10 20.23 -6.00
N GLN A 43 18.98 21.56 -5.97
CA GLN A 43 18.55 22.29 -4.77
C GLN A 43 17.19 21.79 -4.26
N GLN A 44 16.26 21.50 -5.16
CA GLN A 44 14.95 20.99 -4.79
C GLN A 44 15.02 19.54 -4.27
N ARG A 45 15.86 18.70 -4.88
CA ARG A 45 16.17 17.35 -4.37
C ARG A 45 16.69 17.38 -2.94
N ILE A 46 17.70 18.22 -2.69
CA ILE A 46 18.33 18.37 -1.37
C ILE A 46 17.29 18.84 -0.34
N ARG A 47 16.47 19.85 -0.68
CA ARG A 47 15.40 20.31 0.23
C ARG A 47 14.40 19.21 0.57
N SER A 48 13.93 18.46 -0.44
CA SER A 48 13.00 17.35 -0.23
C SER A 48 13.62 16.21 0.59
N GLU A 49 14.92 15.96 0.45
CA GLU A 49 15.64 14.97 1.24
C GLU A 49 15.79 15.39 2.71
N TYR A 50 16.17 16.64 2.97
CA TYR A 50 16.22 17.20 4.33
C TYR A 50 14.84 17.20 5.01
N GLU A 51 13.77 17.55 4.28
CA GLU A 51 12.41 17.53 4.81
C GLU A 51 11.95 16.10 5.16
N ARG A 52 12.24 15.14 4.28
CA ARG A 52 11.97 13.71 4.52
C ARG A 52 12.75 13.19 5.72
N GLU A 53 14.03 13.56 5.85
CA GLU A 53 14.85 13.14 6.99
C GLU A 53 14.34 13.75 8.30
N ARG A 54 13.96 15.03 8.30
CA ARG A 54 13.35 15.69 9.46
C ARG A 54 12.06 14.99 9.88
N GLN A 55 11.19 14.67 8.91
CA GLN A 55 9.95 13.96 9.19
C GLN A 55 10.22 12.56 9.76
N LYS A 56 11.18 11.84 9.19
CA LYS A 56 11.60 10.53 9.70
C LYS A 56 12.12 10.60 11.14
N ARG A 57 12.94 11.59 11.47
CA ARG A 57 13.43 11.78 12.86
C ARG A 57 12.29 12.03 13.84
N LEU A 58 11.30 12.83 13.47
CA LEU A 58 10.13 13.09 14.31
C LEU A 58 9.26 11.84 14.50
N GLU A 59 9.12 11.01 13.46
CA GLU A 59 8.41 9.74 13.52
C GLU A 59 9.17 8.72 14.40
N ASP A 60 10.50 8.63 14.25
CA ASP A 60 11.35 7.76 15.06
C ASP A 60 11.37 8.19 16.54
N GLU A 61 11.41 9.50 16.83
CA GLU A 61 11.33 10.03 18.20
C GLU A 61 9.96 9.75 18.83
N ARG A 62 8.87 9.94 18.07
CA ARG A 62 7.52 9.59 18.51
C ARG A 62 7.40 8.10 18.78
N ALA A 63 7.92 7.26 17.89
CA ALA A 63 7.90 5.81 18.05
C ALA A 63 8.69 5.36 19.30
N ARG A 64 9.86 5.95 19.57
CA ARG A 64 10.62 5.68 20.80
C ARG A 64 9.87 6.10 22.05
N LYS A 65 9.24 7.28 22.04
CA LYS A 65 8.44 7.77 23.16
C LYS A 65 7.22 6.88 23.42
N GLU A 66 6.54 6.43 22.37
CA GLU A 66 5.43 5.48 22.46
C GLU A 66 5.90 4.11 22.99
N GLU A 67 7.08 3.64 22.60
CA GLU A 67 7.67 2.40 23.10
C GLU A 67 8.08 2.49 24.58
N GLU A 68 8.68 3.60 25.00
CA GLU A 68 9.03 3.85 26.41
C GLU A 68 7.79 4.01 27.30
N GLU A 69 6.76 4.72 26.82
CA GLU A 69 5.49 4.86 27.54
C GLU A 69 4.75 3.52 27.66
N ALA A 70 4.76 2.71 26.59
CA ALA A 70 4.23 1.36 26.62
C ALA A 70 4.98 0.45 27.60
N LYS A 71 6.31 0.55 27.66
CA LYS A 71 7.15 -0.19 28.60
C LYS A 71 6.91 0.24 30.05
N LYS A 72 6.85 1.54 30.32
CA LYS A 72 6.55 2.08 31.66
C LYS A 72 5.15 1.68 32.12
N LYS A 73 4.15 1.73 31.23
CA LYS A 73 2.79 1.26 31.51
C LYS A 73 2.74 -0.24 31.80
N ALA A 74 3.50 -1.05 31.05
CA ALA A 74 3.61 -2.48 31.31
C ALA A 74 4.28 -2.78 32.66
N ASP A 75 5.31 -2.03 33.04
CA ASP A 75 6.00 -2.18 34.33
C ASP A 75 5.14 -1.70 35.52
N GLU A 76 4.38 -0.62 35.35
CA GLU A 76 3.40 -0.16 36.35
C GLU A 76 2.24 -1.14 36.52
N ASP A 77 1.70 -1.69 35.43
CA ASP A 77 0.69 -2.75 35.49
C ASP A 77 1.24 -4.02 36.12
N ALA A 78 2.50 -4.39 35.85
CA ALA A 78 3.15 -5.53 36.49
C ALA A 78 3.37 -5.31 38.00
N LYS A 79 3.74 -4.10 38.43
CA LYS A 79 3.86 -3.74 39.85
C LYS A 79 2.50 -3.73 40.54
N LYS A 80 1.48 -3.12 39.94
CA LYS A 80 0.09 -3.15 40.43
C LYS A 80 -0.46 -4.58 40.52
N LYS A 81 -0.10 -5.43 39.58
CA LYS A 81 -0.48 -6.84 39.57
C LYS A 81 0.18 -7.64 40.70
N LYS A 82 1.47 -7.39 40.98
CA LYS A 82 2.19 -8.01 42.12
C LYS A 82 1.57 -7.61 43.47
N THR A 83 1.05 -6.40 43.59
CA THR A 83 0.32 -5.97 44.80
C THR A 83 -1.11 -6.48 44.86
N LEU A 84 -1.76 -6.79 43.73
CA LEU A 84 -3.14 -7.29 43.68
C LEU A 84 -3.30 -8.83 43.68
N THR A 85 -2.22 -9.61 43.68
CA THR A 85 -2.24 -11.09 43.66
C THR A 85 -2.67 -11.76 44.97
N SER A 86 -3.63 -11.18 45.71
CA SER A 86 -4.22 -11.84 46.88
C SER A 86 -5.42 -12.73 46.52
N LEU A 87 -6.37 -12.34 45.67
CA LEU A 87 -7.48 -13.25 45.32
C LEU A 87 -8.02 -12.97 43.89
N HIS A 88 -8.05 -14.02 43.05
CA HIS A 88 -8.84 -14.13 41.81
C HIS A 88 -8.41 -13.34 40.54
N PHE A 89 -7.15 -13.38 40.12
CA PHE A 89 -6.72 -12.85 38.80
C PHE A 89 -6.05 -13.89 37.87
N GLY A 90 -6.47 -15.15 37.92
CA GLY A 90 -5.91 -16.22 37.08
C GLY A 90 -6.22 -16.08 35.58
N GLY A 91 -7.36 -15.47 35.20
CA GLY A 91 -7.82 -15.42 33.81
C GLY A 91 -7.16 -14.35 32.93
N TYR A 92 -6.63 -13.27 33.52
CA TYR A 92 -6.07 -12.14 32.77
C TYR A 92 -4.60 -12.36 32.38
N MET A 93 -3.82 -13.09 33.19
CA MET A 93 -2.45 -13.47 32.85
C MET A 93 -2.36 -14.31 31.57
N GLN A 94 -3.24 -15.30 31.44
CA GLN A 94 -3.20 -16.27 30.34
C GLN A 94 -3.52 -15.62 28.97
N LYS A 95 -4.20 -14.47 28.95
CA LYS A 95 -4.45 -13.68 27.73
C LYS A 95 -3.28 -12.78 27.34
N LEU A 96 -2.42 -12.38 28.29
CA LEU A 96 -1.24 -11.56 28.01
C LEU A 96 -0.09 -12.36 27.42
N GLU A 97 0.21 -13.56 27.95
CA GLU A 97 1.29 -14.41 27.41
C GLU A 97 1.01 -14.88 25.98
N ARG A 98 -0.26 -15.11 25.61
CA ARG A 98 -0.66 -15.50 24.25
C ARG A 98 -0.57 -14.37 23.21
N ARG A 99 -0.30 -13.13 23.62
CA ARG A 99 -0.16 -11.95 22.75
C ARG A 99 1.27 -11.67 22.29
N SER A 100 2.26 -12.53 22.60
CA SER A 100 3.66 -12.37 22.17
C SER A 100 3.90 -12.77 20.70
N GLY A 101 3.04 -12.28 19.82
CA GLY A 101 3.09 -12.44 18.38
C GLY A 101 1.85 -11.78 17.82
N LYS A 102 2.00 -10.78 16.94
CA LYS A 102 0.88 -10.20 16.19
C LYS A 102 0.31 -11.28 15.27
N LYS A 103 -0.45 -12.24 15.84
CA LYS A 103 -1.25 -13.18 15.07
C LYS A 103 -2.24 -12.34 14.29
N GLN A 104 -2.18 -12.46 12.97
CA GLN A 104 -3.08 -11.76 12.07
C GLN A 104 -4.52 -11.97 12.54
N THR A 105 -5.25 -10.87 12.72
CA THR A 105 -6.61 -10.95 13.24
C THR A 105 -7.50 -11.69 12.24
N GLU A 106 -8.56 -12.36 12.70
CA GLU A 106 -9.51 -13.02 11.77
C GLU A 106 -10.10 -12.03 10.75
N ARG A 107 -10.22 -10.75 11.14
CA ARG A 107 -10.61 -9.66 10.23
C ARG A 107 -9.58 -9.43 9.12
N GLU A 108 -8.30 -9.38 9.46
CA GLU A 108 -7.21 -9.22 8.48
C GLU A 108 -7.08 -10.43 7.58
N LYS A 109 -7.20 -11.66 8.11
CA LYS A 109 -7.21 -12.89 7.31
C LYS A 109 -8.37 -12.89 6.32
N LYS A 110 -9.59 -12.58 6.78
CA LYS A 110 -10.77 -12.45 5.91
C LYS A 110 -10.54 -11.41 4.82
N LYS A 111 -10.01 -10.23 5.17
CA LYS A 111 -9.72 -9.17 4.20
C LYS A 111 -8.69 -9.63 3.17
N LYS A 112 -7.63 -10.32 3.60
CA LYS A 112 -6.61 -10.87 2.70
C LYS A 112 -7.21 -11.88 1.72
N ILE A 113 -7.93 -12.89 2.23
CA ILE A 113 -8.57 -13.93 1.39
C ILE A 113 -9.54 -13.32 0.36
N LEU A 114 -10.36 -12.34 0.78
CA LEU A 114 -11.28 -11.67 -0.15
C LEU A 114 -10.55 -10.82 -1.19
N SER A 115 -9.44 -10.18 -0.80
CA SER A 115 -8.59 -9.45 -1.75
C SER A 115 -7.94 -10.39 -2.76
N ASP A 116 -7.43 -11.54 -2.32
CA ASP A 116 -6.78 -12.54 -3.18
C ASP A 116 -7.79 -13.15 -4.17
N ARG A 117 -9.06 -13.31 -3.77
CA ARG A 117 -10.15 -13.77 -4.65
C ARG A 117 -10.62 -12.72 -5.65
N ARG A 118 -10.45 -11.43 -5.35
CA ARG A 118 -10.95 -10.33 -6.19
C ARG A 118 -10.00 -10.11 -7.37
N LYS A 119 -10.42 -10.51 -8.56
CA LYS A 119 -9.71 -10.16 -9.80
C LYS A 119 -10.06 -8.73 -10.22
N PRO A 120 -9.08 -7.87 -10.54
CA PRO A 120 -9.36 -6.55 -11.11
C PRO A 120 -10.07 -6.72 -12.47
N LEU A 121 -10.98 -5.79 -12.78
CA LEU A 121 -11.69 -5.76 -14.04
C LEU A 121 -11.18 -4.53 -14.81
N ASP A 122 -10.60 -4.76 -15.99
CA ASP A 122 -10.20 -3.72 -16.93
C ASP A 122 -11.21 -3.68 -18.08
N THR A 123 -11.77 -2.50 -18.34
CA THR A 123 -12.83 -2.29 -19.34
C THR A 123 -12.47 -1.25 -20.39
N ASP A 124 -11.33 -0.56 -20.26
CA ASP A 124 -11.11 0.71 -20.97
C ASP A 124 -10.81 0.54 -22.47
N ASN A 125 -10.34 -0.65 -22.89
CA ASN A 125 -10.01 -0.96 -24.28
C ASN A 125 -10.59 -2.32 -24.76
N VAL A 126 -11.78 -2.69 -24.29
CA VAL A 126 -12.40 -3.98 -24.62
C VAL A 126 -13.49 -3.81 -25.69
N SER A 127 -13.52 -4.69 -26.69
CA SER A 127 -14.55 -4.68 -27.74
C SER A 127 -15.93 -5.09 -27.20
N ASP A 128 -17.02 -4.65 -27.84
CA ASP A 128 -18.41 -4.99 -27.42
C ASP A 128 -18.62 -6.51 -27.29
N SER A 129 -18.11 -7.29 -28.26
CA SER A 129 -18.19 -8.75 -28.21
C SER A 129 -17.45 -9.32 -26.99
N ALA A 130 -16.28 -8.80 -26.66
CA ALA A 130 -15.51 -9.27 -25.50
C ALA A 130 -16.16 -8.84 -24.18
N LEU A 131 -16.79 -7.66 -24.11
CA LEU A 131 -17.57 -7.23 -22.95
C LEU A 131 -18.77 -8.14 -22.69
N ARG A 132 -19.48 -8.57 -23.75
CA ARG A 132 -20.61 -9.52 -23.62
C ARG A 132 -20.18 -10.87 -23.06
N GLU A 133 -19.06 -11.41 -23.53
CA GLU A 133 -18.50 -12.65 -22.99
C GLU A 133 -18.03 -12.47 -21.54
N LYS A 134 -17.39 -11.35 -21.21
CA LYS A 134 -16.98 -11.04 -19.84
C LYS A 134 -18.16 -10.92 -18.89
N ALA A 135 -19.26 -10.32 -19.33
CA ALA A 135 -20.49 -10.23 -18.55
C ALA A 135 -21.09 -11.62 -18.25
N LYS A 136 -21.10 -12.53 -19.24
CA LYS A 136 -21.54 -13.93 -19.03
C LYS A 136 -20.63 -14.67 -18.05
N GLU A 137 -19.32 -14.51 -18.15
CA GLU A 137 -18.35 -15.11 -17.22
C GLU A 137 -18.59 -14.65 -15.78
N LEU A 138 -18.74 -13.33 -15.58
CA LEU A 138 -19.00 -12.74 -14.27
C LEU A 138 -20.35 -13.20 -13.70
N TRP A 139 -21.38 -13.32 -14.54
CA TRP A 139 -22.69 -13.83 -14.15
C TRP A 139 -22.60 -15.30 -13.71
N SER A 140 -21.92 -16.14 -14.50
CA SER A 140 -21.70 -17.55 -14.13
C SER A 140 -20.93 -17.68 -12.82
N TRP A 141 -19.90 -16.85 -12.62
CA TRP A 141 -19.13 -16.82 -11.38
C TRP A 141 -19.98 -16.40 -10.17
N MET A 142 -20.84 -15.40 -10.33
CA MET A 142 -21.78 -14.99 -9.30
C MET A 142 -22.76 -16.12 -8.95
N CYS A 143 -23.33 -16.80 -9.95
CA CYS A 143 -24.22 -17.93 -9.73
C CYS A 143 -23.54 -19.08 -8.97
N GLN A 144 -22.28 -19.38 -9.30
CA GLN A 144 -21.50 -20.39 -8.57
C GLN A 144 -21.33 -20.01 -7.09
N LEU A 145 -20.91 -18.78 -6.81
CA LEU A 145 -20.73 -18.30 -5.43
C LEU A 145 -22.05 -18.35 -4.63
N GLU A 146 -23.17 -18.05 -5.28
CA GLU A 146 -24.49 -18.06 -4.65
C GLU A 146 -24.94 -19.50 -4.33
N ALA A 147 -24.65 -20.45 -5.22
CA ALA A 147 -24.90 -21.88 -4.99
C ALA A 147 -24.04 -22.43 -3.83
N GLU A 148 -22.74 -22.09 -3.79
CA GLU A 148 -21.85 -22.46 -2.68
C GLU A 148 -22.36 -21.87 -1.35
N LYS A 149 -22.81 -20.61 -1.35
CA LYS A 149 -23.40 -19.98 -0.16
C LYS A 149 -24.63 -20.72 0.31
N PHE A 150 -25.53 -21.10 -0.60
CA PHE A 150 -26.74 -21.84 -0.27
C PHE A 150 -26.43 -23.18 0.40
N GLU A 151 -25.50 -23.95 -0.18
CA GLU A 151 -25.08 -25.23 0.37
C GLU A 151 -24.49 -25.07 1.79
N LEU A 152 -23.61 -24.08 1.99
CA LEU A 152 -23.04 -23.78 3.30
C LEU A 152 -24.11 -23.37 4.33
N GLN A 153 -25.14 -22.62 3.92
CA GLN A 153 -26.25 -22.25 4.79
C GLN A 153 -27.10 -23.47 5.20
N TYR A 154 -27.34 -24.38 4.26
CA TYR A 154 -28.04 -25.63 4.53
C TYR A 154 -27.26 -26.50 5.51
N GLN A 155 -25.97 -26.72 5.24
CA GLN A 155 -25.06 -27.46 6.14
C GLN A 155 -25.00 -26.84 7.54
N PHE A 156 -24.90 -25.51 7.63
CA PHE A 156 -24.88 -24.82 8.91
C PHE A 156 -26.16 -25.03 9.72
N THR A 157 -27.31 -25.09 9.04
CA THR A 157 -28.60 -25.37 9.69
C THR A 157 -28.66 -26.79 10.23
N HIS A 158 -28.18 -27.76 9.45
CA HIS A 158 -28.08 -29.15 9.88
C HIS A 158 -27.13 -29.30 11.08
N GLN A 159 -25.93 -28.72 11.01
CA GLN A 159 -24.95 -28.76 12.10
C GLN A 159 -25.48 -28.14 13.39
N LYS A 160 -26.27 -27.06 13.32
CA LYS A 160 -26.94 -26.49 14.50
C LYS A 160 -27.86 -27.49 15.18
N TYR A 161 -28.64 -28.22 14.39
CA TYR A 161 -29.52 -29.26 14.92
C TYR A 161 -28.71 -30.38 15.57
N GLU A 162 -27.68 -30.89 14.90
CA GLU A 162 -26.81 -31.93 15.44
C GLU A 162 -26.16 -31.50 16.75
N ILE A 163 -25.65 -30.26 16.84
CA ILE A 163 -25.08 -29.71 18.07
C ILE A 163 -26.10 -29.72 19.22
N ASN A 164 -27.36 -29.38 18.96
CA ASN A 164 -28.40 -29.40 19.97
C ASN A 164 -28.70 -30.83 20.45
N VAL A 165 -28.81 -31.79 19.53
CA VAL A 165 -29.00 -33.21 19.86
C VAL A 165 -27.82 -33.74 20.67
N LEU A 166 -26.59 -33.44 20.27
CA LEU A 166 -25.38 -33.85 20.99
C LEU A 166 -25.32 -33.26 22.39
N ARG A 167 -25.69 -31.99 22.56
CA ARG A 167 -25.77 -31.35 23.89
C ARG A 167 -26.78 -32.06 24.79
N ASN A 168 -27.94 -32.41 24.27
CA ASN A 168 -28.96 -33.14 25.02
C ASN A 168 -28.45 -34.52 25.42
N ARG A 169 -27.87 -35.28 24.49
CA ARG A 169 -27.27 -36.59 24.76
C ARG A 169 -26.21 -36.53 25.85
N VAL A 170 -25.33 -35.53 25.82
CA VAL A 170 -24.32 -35.32 26.88
C VAL A 170 -25.00 -35.06 28.22
N SER A 171 -26.02 -34.20 28.26
CA SER A 171 -26.75 -33.92 29.51
C SER A 171 -27.46 -35.15 30.05
N ASP A 172 -28.08 -35.95 29.20
CA ASP A 172 -28.81 -37.16 29.61
C ASP A 172 -27.84 -38.21 30.17
N HIS A 173 -26.68 -38.40 29.54
CA HIS A 173 -25.63 -39.30 30.03
C HIS A 173 -24.95 -38.80 31.32
N GLN A 174 -25.00 -37.51 31.63
CA GLN A 174 -24.46 -36.95 32.87
C GLN A 174 -25.44 -37.00 34.05
N LYS A 175 -26.74 -37.19 33.77
CA LYS A 175 -27.80 -37.31 34.78
C LYS A 175 -28.04 -38.76 35.25
N MET A 176 -27.48 -39.73 34.53
CA MET A 176 -27.38 -41.14 34.91
C MET A 176 -26.14 -41.34 35.80
#